data_AF-A0A517P1S9-F1
#
_entry.id   AF-A0A517P1S9-F1
#
_cell.length_a   1.000
_cell.length_b   1.000
_cell.length_c   1.000
_cell.angle_alpha   90.00
_cell.angle_beta   90.00
_cell.angle_gamma   90.00
#
_symmetry.space_group_name_H-M   'P 1'
#
loop_
_entity.id
_entity.type
_entity.pdbx_description
1 polymer ?
#
loop_
_entity_poly.entity_id
_entity_poly.type
_entity_poly.pdbx_seq_one_letter_code
_entity_poly.pdbx_strand_id
1 'polypeptide(L)'
;MIKQSSRARFLMPFTLPSSFLNLMSPTPVLPSSIDDEEPPSSLCDISVELIVDDSVSASLDEDAIRSTVLSAVQTAAVHRGFSSGTVGVRITDDAAIRQLNAKHLGHDYATDVISFSYEADPPHLEGELVVSVDTARQKASEIGWPAESELLLYIVHGVLHITGMDDHEPTDRREMRQAEESVFLKLGIREISRCGADIQPEDSQ
;
A
#
# COMPACT_ATOMS: atom_id res chain seq x y z
N MET A 1 51.63 -55.66 -30.97
CA MET A 1 51.64 -55.53 -32.44
C MET A 1 51.75 -54.04 -32.74
N ILE A 2 52.92 -53.53 -33.18
CA ILE A 2 53.37 -53.43 -34.59
C ILE A 2 52.45 -52.49 -35.39
N LYS A 3 52.84 -51.48 -36.18
CA LYS A 3 54.05 -50.70 -36.51
C LYS A 3 53.54 -49.62 -37.50
N GLN A 4 54.28 -48.50 -37.60
CA GLN A 4 54.55 -47.70 -38.82
C GLN A 4 53.39 -46.91 -39.47
N SER A 5 53.48 -45.59 -39.74
CA SER A 5 54.46 -44.76 -40.49
C SER A 5 54.14 -44.64 -42.00
N SER A 6 53.88 -43.40 -42.45
CA SER A 6 54.36 -42.77 -43.72
C SER A 6 53.58 -41.48 -43.97
N ARG A 7 54.24 -40.29 -44.00
CA ARG A 7 54.80 -39.57 -45.18
C ARG A 7 53.72 -39.13 -46.18
N ALA A 8 53.68 -37.94 -46.78
CA ALA A 8 54.56 -36.77 -46.79
C ALA A 8 53.86 -35.61 -47.55
N ARG A 9 54.34 -34.37 -47.28
CA ARG A 9 54.43 -33.18 -48.16
C ARG A 9 53.19 -32.67 -48.91
N PHE A 10 52.84 -31.41 -48.64
CA PHE A 10 52.93 -30.36 -49.67
C PHE A 10 53.23 -28.99 -49.03
N LEU A 11 54.31 -28.35 -49.49
CA LEU A 11 54.61 -26.93 -49.27
C LEU A 11 53.60 -26.08 -50.05
N MET A 12 53.19 -24.94 -49.51
CA MET A 12 53.08 -23.64 -50.21
C MET A 12 52.98 -22.51 -49.16
N PRO A 13 53.56 -21.32 -49.41
CA PRO A 13 53.63 -20.24 -48.42
C PRO A 13 52.38 -19.37 -48.53
N PHE A 14 51.66 -19.19 -47.41
CA PHE A 14 50.64 -18.16 -47.32
C PHE A 14 51.03 -17.12 -46.28
N THR A 15 51.24 -15.92 -46.80
CA THR A 15 51.55 -14.67 -46.14
C THR A 15 50.50 -14.31 -45.10
N LEU A 16 50.95 -14.00 -43.88
CA LEU A 16 50.15 -13.37 -42.83
C LEU A 16 49.70 -11.98 -43.26
N PRO A 17 48.46 -11.61 -42.92
CA PRO A 17 48.22 -10.31 -42.31
C PRO A 17 47.78 -10.48 -40.86
N SER A 18 48.19 -9.51 -40.07
CA SER A 18 48.02 -9.37 -38.64
C SER A 18 46.57 -9.47 -38.16
N SER A 19 46.46 -9.80 -36.87
CA SER A 19 45.34 -9.51 -35.97
C SER A 19 44.32 -10.64 -35.77
N PHE A 20 44.77 -11.66 -35.04
CA PHE A 20 43.93 -12.47 -34.16
C PHE A 20 43.80 -11.76 -32.81
N LEU A 21 42.56 -11.45 -32.39
CA LEU A 21 42.01 -11.78 -31.07
C LEU A 21 40.62 -11.13 -30.96
N ASN A 22 39.61 -11.91 -31.31
CA ASN A 22 38.24 -11.69 -30.86
C ASN A 22 38.06 -12.59 -29.63
N LEU A 23 37.98 -12.00 -28.44
CA LEU A 23 37.56 -12.67 -27.21
C LEU A 23 37.11 -11.61 -26.19
N MET A 24 35.92 -11.82 -25.61
CA MET A 24 35.39 -11.27 -24.33
C MET A 24 35.76 -9.81 -23.99
N SER A 25 34.87 -8.85 -23.82
CA SER A 25 33.59 -8.84 -23.08
C SER A 25 33.16 -7.36 -23.02
N PRO A 26 31.87 -7.04 -22.87
CA PRO A 26 31.41 -5.66 -22.84
C PRO A 26 31.97 -4.91 -21.63
N THR A 27 32.41 -3.68 -21.87
CA THR A 27 32.79 -2.66 -20.90
C THR A 27 31.78 -2.56 -19.76
N PRO A 28 32.19 -2.52 -18.48
CA PRO A 28 31.30 -2.11 -17.41
C PRO A 28 31.14 -0.58 -17.52
N VAL A 29 30.08 -0.17 -18.21
CA VAL A 29 29.59 1.20 -18.13
C VAL A 29 28.84 1.29 -16.80
N LEU A 30 29.43 1.99 -15.83
CA LEU A 30 28.72 2.41 -14.63
C LEU A 30 27.55 3.31 -15.06
N PRO A 31 26.28 2.99 -14.75
CA PRO A 31 25.26 4.01 -14.70
C PRO A 31 25.50 4.85 -13.45
N SER A 32 26.16 5.99 -13.63
CA SER A 32 26.09 7.12 -12.70
C SER A 32 24.67 7.67 -12.74
N SER A 33 24.08 7.84 -11.55
CA SER A 33 22.75 8.42 -11.30
C SER A 33 21.64 7.47 -11.75
N ILE A 34 21.12 6.57 -10.89
CA ILE A 34 20.02 6.89 -9.97
C ILE A 34 19.49 8.29 -10.27
N ASP A 35 18.62 8.36 -11.27
CA ASP A 35 17.56 9.35 -11.24
C ASP A 35 16.76 9.04 -9.97
N ASP A 36 17.16 9.68 -8.87
CA ASP A 36 16.22 10.11 -7.86
C ASP A 36 15.25 11.05 -8.60
N GLU A 37 14.30 10.46 -9.33
CA GLU A 37 12.98 11.04 -9.49
C GLU A 37 12.44 11.12 -8.06
N GLU A 38 12.88 12.16 -7.33
CA GLU A 38 12.08 12.84 -6.34
C GLU A 38 10.68 12.89 -6.97
N PRO A 39 9.70 12.13 -6.45
CA PRO A 39 8.36 12.21 -6.99
C PRO A 39 8.00 13.69 -6.94
N PRO A 40 7.37 14.25 -7.99
CA PRO A 40 6.94 15.62 -7.95
C PRO A 40 6.23 15.77 -6.62
N SER A 41 6.69 16.72 -5.81
CA SER A 41 5.96 17.25 -4.67
C SER A 41 4.68 17.84 -5.23
N SER A 42 3.82 16.92 -5.64
CA SER A 42 2.52 17.13 -6.25
C SER A 42 1.76 17.69 -5.09
N LEU A 43 1.38 18.96 -5.21
CA LEU A 43 0.42 19.56 -4.31
C LEU A 43 -0.77 18.60 -4.27
N CYS A 44 -0.89 17.84 -3.18
CA CYS A 44 -1.96 16.88 -2.99
C CYS A 44 -3.22 17.71 -2.79
N ASP A 45 -4.04 17.82 -3.83
CA ASP A 45 -5.30 18.56 -3.85
C ASP A 45 -6.46 17.63 -3.48
N ILE A 46 -6.23 16.76 -2.50
CA ILE A 46 -7.24 15.89 -1.94
C ILE A 46 -7.87 16.62 -0.76
N SER A 47 -9.13 16.98 -0.95
CA SER A 47 -9.98 17.55 0.09
C SER A 47 -10.55 16.44 0.97
N VAL A 48 -10.49 16.60 2.29
CA VAL A 48 -11.05 15.64 3.24
C VAL A 48 -12.18 16.30 4.01
N GLU A 49 -13.39 15.77 3.87
CA GLU A 49 -14.56 16.21 4.64
C GLU A 49 -14.73 15.28 5.85
N LEU A 50 -14.32 15.76 7.03
CA LEU A 50 -14.43 15.00 8.27
C LEU A 50 -15.72 15.36 9.02
N ILE A 51 -16.56 14.35 9.25
CA ILE A 51 -17.75 14.41 10.10
C ILE A 51 -17.51 13.50 11.32
N VAL A 52 -17.67 14.04 12.52
CA VAL A 52 -17.63 13.27 13.77
C VAL A 52 -19.02 13.33 14.38
N ASP A 53 -19.65 12.17 14.59
CA ASP A 53 -20.99 12.13 15.17
C ASP A 53 -20.97 12.62 16.64
N ASP A 54 -22.05 13.29 17.08
CA ASP A 54 -22.19 13.83 18.44
C ASP A 54 -22.03 12.76 19.54
N SER A 55 -22.35 11.51 19.22
CA SER A 55 -22.21 10.38 20.15
C SER A 55 -20.75 10.07 20.50
N VAL A 56 -19.80 10.43 19.63
CA VAL A 56 -18.37 10.15 19.79
C VAL A 56 -17.51 11.39 19.98
N SER A 57 -17.98 12.57 19.54
CA SER A 57 -17.23 13.84 19.61
C SER A 57 -16.75 14.20 21.03
N ALA A 58 -17.56 13.93 22.06
CA ALA A 58 -17.20 14.21 23.46
C ALA A 58 -15.99 13.41 23.99
N SER A 59 -15.58 12.37 23.27
CA SER A 59 -14.52 11.44 23.67
C SER A 59 -13.24 11.55 22.84
N LEU A 60 -13.18 12.50 21.91
CA LEU A 60 -12.08 12.69 20.97
C LEU A 60 -11.60 14.15 21.00
N ASP A 61 -10.31 14.36 20.80
CA ASP A 61 -9.78 15.68 20.46
C ASP A 61 -9.98 15.91 18.96
N GLU A 62 -11.01 16.69 18.60
CA GLU A 62 -11.42 16.93 17.22
C GLU A 62 -10.32 17.56 16.35
N ASP A 63 -9.46 18.41 16.91
CA ASP A 63 -8.40 19.06 16.14
C ASP A 63 -7.24 18.10 15.89
N ALA A 64 -6.86 17.32 16.92
CA ALA A 64 -5.84 16.29 16.79
C ALA A 64 -6.26 15.20 15.80
N ILE A 65 -7.50 14.71 15.90
CA ILE A 65 -8.00 13.67 15.00
C ILE A 65 -8.13 14.18 13.57
N ARG A 66 -8.62 15.41 13.36
CA ARG A 66 -8.73 16.01 12.02
C ARG A 66 -7.39 16.04 11.31
N SER A 67 -6.33 16.50 11.98
CA SER A 67 -4.99 16.57 11.39
C SER A 67 -4.46 15.19 11.00
N THR A 68 -4.74 14.18 11.83
CA THR A 68 -4.21 12.82 11.65
C THR A 68 -4.97 12.07 10.56
N VAL A 69 -6.30 12.19 10.52
CA VAL A 69 -7.17 11.64 9.47
C VAL A 69 -6.80 12.23 8.12
N LEU A 70 -6.62 13.55 8.03
CA LEU A 70 -6.24 14.21 6.79
C LEU A 70 -4.90 13.71 6.28
N SER A 71 -3.90 13.62 7.16
CA SER A 71 -2.59 13.07 6.82
C SER A 71 -2.67 11.61 6.34
N ALA A 72 -3.46 10.78 7.02
CA ALA A 72 -3.63 9.37 6.66
C ALA A 72 -4.29 9.19 5.30
N VAL A 73 -5.39 9.89 5.04
CA VAL A 73 -6.11 9.82 3.75
C VAL A 73 -5.22 10.29 2.61
N GLN A 74 -4.56 11.44 2.76
CA GLN A 74 -3.67 11.98 1.73
C GLN A 74 -2.48 11.05 1.47
N THR A 75 -1.87 10.50 2.52
CA THR A 75 -0.71 9.60 2.39
C THR A 75 -1.10 8.29 1.71
N ALA A 76 -2.27 7.72 2.05
CA ALA A 76 -2.79 6.50 1.43
C ALA A 76 -3.13 6.71 -0.06
N ALA A 77 -3.82 7.81 -0.38
CA ALA A 77 -4.19 8.14 -1.75
C ALA A 77 -2.94 8.40 -2.63
N VAL A 78 -1.99 9.21 -2.13
CA VAL A 78 -0.72 9.47 -2.83
C VAL A 78 0.11 8.20 -3.00
N HIS A 79 0.12 7.30 -2.01
CA HIS A 79 0.79 6.00 -2.14
C HIS A 79 0.25 5.19 -3.32
N ARG A 80 -1.01 5.39 -3.70
CA ARG A 80 -1.69 4.71 -4.80
C ARG A 80 -1.71 5.50 -6.12
N GLY A 81 -1.07 6.68 -6.15
CA GLY A 81 -0.99 7.53 -7.35
C GLY A 81 -2.15 8.52 -7.53
N PHE A 82 -2.95 8.75 -6.49
CA PHE A 82 -4.03 9.73 -6.49
C PHE A 82 -3.54 11.02 -5.84
N SER A 83 -3.80 12.15 -6.48
CA SER A 83 -3.32 13.47 -6.04
C SER A 83 -4.37 14.58 -6.10
N SER A 84 -5.59 14.29 -6.55
CA SER A 84 -6.73 15.23 -6.52
C SER A 84 -8.03 14.53 -6.14
N GLY A 85 -9.00 15.29 -5.63
CA GLY A 85 -10.37 14.81 -5.41
C GLY A 85 -10.90 15.08 -4.01
N THR A 86 -11.94 14.33 -3.61
CA THR A 86 -12.62 14.53 -2.32
C THR A 86 -12.92 13.21 -1.65
N VAL A 87 -12.49 13.06 -0.39
CA VAL A 87 -12.80 11.90 0.44
C VAL A 87 -13.58 12.35 1.68
N GLY A 88 -14.82 11.86 1.81
CA GLY A 88 -15.59 11.99 3.03
C GLY A 88 -15.14 10.97 4.06
N VAL A 89 -14.98 11.38 5.31
CA VAL A 89 -14.72 10.47 6.44
C VAL A 89 -15.71 10.78 7.55
N ARG A 90 -16.52 9.78 7.91
CA ARG A 90 -17.45 9.85 9.02
C ARG A 90 -16.99 8.93 10.15
N ILE A 91 -16.70 9.51 11.30
CA ILE A 91 -16.38 8.78 12.53
C ILE A 91 -17.67 8.64 13.33
N THR A 92 -18.03 7.41 13.66
CA THR A 92 -19.31 7.07 14.29
C THR A 92 -19.16 5.95 15.34
N ASP A 93 -20.29 5.53 15.91
CA ASP A 93 -20.40 4.42 16.85
C ASP A 93 -20.91 3.11 16.19
N ASP A 94 -20.84 2.00 16.93
CA ASP A 94 -21.27 0.69 16.42
C ASP A 94 -22.77 0.65 16.08
N ALA A 95 -23.61 1.41 16.78
CA ALA A 95 -25.04 1.42 16.56
C ALA A 95 -25.39 2.11 15.25
N ALA A 96 -24.72 3.21 14.93
CA ALA A 96 -24.88 3.97 13.71
C ALA A 96 -24.26 3.25 12.49
N ILE A 97 -23.04 2.68 12.62
CA ILE A 97 -22.44 1.95 11.50
C ILE A 97 -23.26 0.70 11.15
N ARG A 98 -23.82 -0.02 12.14
CA ARG A 98 -24.71 -1.16 11.91
C ARG A 98 -25.96 -0.75 11.13
N GLN A 99 -26.56 0.40 11.45
CA GLN A 99 -27.72 0.91 10.71
C GLN A 99 -27.35 1.22 9.26
N LEU A 100 -26.18 1.82 9.02
CA LEU A 100 -25.69 2.11 7.67
C LEU A 100 -25.39 0.82 6.91
N ASN A 101 -24.74 -0.15 7.55
CA ASN A 101 -24.45 -1.47 6.99
C ASN A 101 -25.74 -2.20 6.58
N ALA A 102 -26.75 -2.20 7.45
CA ALA A 102 -28.05 -2.82 7.16
C ALA A 102 -28.78 -2.11 6.01
N LYS A 103 -28.71 -0.77 5.98
CA LYS A 103 -29.41 0.06 4.98
C LYS A 103 -28.77 -0.02 3.60
N HIS A 104 -27.45 0.01 3.52
CA HIS A 104 -26.73 0.15 2.25
C HIS A 104 -26.18 -1.19 1.72
N LEU A 105 -25.83 -2.13 2.60
CA LEU A 105 -25.25 -3.43 2.22
C LEU A 105 -26.13 -4.63 2.61
N GLY A 106 -27.22 -4.41 3.36
CA GLY A 106 -28.14 -5.49 3.79
C GLY A 106 -27.61 -6.34 4.94
N HIS A 107 -26.57 -5.88 5.64
CA HIS A 107 -25.90 -6.61 6.71
C HIS A 107 -26.24 -6.02 8.09
N ASP A 108 -26.95 -6.79 8.92
CA ASP A 108 -27.40 -6.33 10.25
C ASP A 108 -26.38 -6.61 11.37
N TYR A 109 -25.14 -6.17 11.18
CA TYR A 109 -24.08 -6.22 12.19
C TYR A 109 -23.18 -4.99 12.12
N ALA A 110 -22.57 -4.62 13.25
CA ALA A 110 -21.56 -3.56 13.30
C ALA A 110 -20.27 -4.06 12.62
N THR A 111 -19.66 -3.18 11.82
CA THR A 111 -18.37 -3.44 11.17
C THR A 111 -17.40 -2.34 11.59
N ASP A 112 -16.12 -2.57 11.37
CA ASP A 112 -15.03 -1.63 11.54
C ASP A 112 -15.13 -0.43 10.59
N VAL A 113 -15.24 -0.68 9.28
CA VAL A 113 -15.29 0.33 8.23
C VAL A 113 -16.22 -0.07 7.09
N ILE A 114 -16.90 0.92 6.51
CA ILE A 114 -17.61 0.81 5.25
C ILE A 114 -16.98 1.82 4.28
N SER A 115 -16.57 1.36 3.11
CA SER A 115 -16.03 2.19 2.04
C SER A 115 -17.01 2.29 0.87
N PHE A 116 -17.27 3.52 0.44
CA PHE A 116 -18.05 3.85 -0.74
C PHE A 116 -17.12 4.48 -1.77
N SER A 117 -16.89 3.80 -2.88
CA SER A 117 -16.14 4.33 -4.03
C SER A 117 -17.12 4.96 -5.03
N TYR A 118 -16.96 6.26 -5.30
CA TYR A 118 -17.77 6.99 -6.27
C TYR A 118 -17.01 7.15 -7.60
N GLU A 119 -15.74 7.56 -7.52
CA GLU A 119 -14.84 7.66 -8.67
C GLU A 119 -13.40 7.36 -8.24
N ALA A 120 -12.71 6.51 -9.01
CA ALA A 120 -11.32 6.15 -8.74
C ALA A 120 -10.57 5.99 -10.07
N ASP A 121 -10.18 7.12 -10.66
CA ASP A 121 -9.38 7.17 -11.89
C ASP A 121 -8.19 8.11 -11.69
N PRO A 122 -6.97 7.59 -11.49
CA PRO A 122 -5.79 8.41 -11.20
C PRO A 122 -5.60 9.54 -12.22
N PRO A 123 -5.36 10.80 -11.78
CA PRO A 123 -5.02 11.18 -10.41
C PRO A 123 -6.20 11.48 -9.47
N HIS A 124 -7.45 11.30 -9.91
CA HIS A 124 -8.67 11.74 -9.22
C HIS A 124 -9.33 10.65 -8.37
N LEU A 125 -9.69 10.99 -7.13
CA LEU A 125 -10.32 10.08 -6.15
C LEU A 125 -11.55 10.72 -5.50
N GLU A 126 -12.70 10.07 -5.59
CA GLU A 126 -13.93 10.43 -4.89
C GLU A 126 -14.54 9.23 -4.16
N GLY A 127 -14.78 9.40 -2.87
CA GLY A 127 -15.40 8.36 -2.07
C GLY A 127 -15.74 8.81 -0.65
N GLU A 128 -16.31 7.89 0.10
CA GLU A 128 -16.73 8.13 1.48
C GLU A 128 -16.39 6.93 2.35
N LEU A 129 -15.93 7.20 3.57
CA LEU A 129 -15.62 6.21 4.58
C LEU A 129 -16.50 6.43 5.79
N VAL A 130 -17.06 5.35 6.32
CA VAL A 130 -17.75 5.35 7.62
C VAL A 130 -16.98 4.40 8.53
N VAL A 131 -16.50 4.90 9.67
CA VAL A 131 -15.61 4.16 10.55
C VAL A 131 -16.15 4.15 11.97
N SER A 132 -16.17 2.98 12.61
CA SER A 132 -16.60 2.85 14.01
C SER A 132 -15.44 3.03 14.99
N VAL A 133 -15.58 4.01 15.89
CA VAL A 133 -14.65 4.21 17.00
C VAL A 133 -14.79 3.14 18.09
N ASP A 134 -15.99 2.59 18.29
CA ASP A 134 -16.24 1.58 19.33
C ASP A 134 -15.55 0.27 18.97
N THR A 135 -15.68 -0.16 17.70
CA THR A 135 -14.96 -1.33 17.18
C THR A 135 -13.45 -1.13 17.29
N ALA A 136 -12.93 0.04 16.89
CA ALA A 136 -11.50 0.35 17.01
C ALA A 136 -11.01 0.27 18.47
N ARG A 137 -11.76 0.84 19.42
CA ARG A 137 -11.45 0.77 20.86
C ARG A 137 -11.46 -0.65 21.40
N GLN A 138 -12.45 -1.45 21.00
CA GLN A 138 -12.54 -2.84 21.42
C GLN A 138 -11.33 -3.62 20.93
N LYS A 139 -11.02 -3.57 19.63
CA LYS A 139 -9.88 -4.28 19.03
C LYS A 139 -8.54 -3.84 19.61
N ALA A 140 -8.36 -2.53 19.75
CA ALA A 140 -7.20 -1.94 20.40
C ALA A 140 -6.99 -2.48 21.83
N SER A 141 -8.08 -2.62 22.61
CA SER A 141 -8.01 -3.18 23.97
C SER A 141 -7.68 -4.67 24.02
N GLU A 142 -8.15 -5.46 23.05
CA GLU A 142 -7.89 -6.90 22.95
C GLU A 142 -6.41 -7.18 22.64
N ILE A 143 -5.80 -6.35 21.80
CA ILE A 143 -4.44 -6.53 21.27
C ILE A 143 -3.39 -5.75 22.08
N GLY A 144 -3.82 -4.78 22.90
CA GLY A 144 -2.92 -3.89 23.64
C GLY A 144 -2.26 -2.86 22.72
N TRP A 145 -3.07 -2.27 21.83
CA TRP A 145 -2.71 -1.28 20.81
C TRP A 145 -3.43 0.05 21.08
N PRO A 146 -2.92 1.22 20.65
CA PRO A 146 -3.66 2.48 20.77
C PRO A 146 -4.91 2.51 19.88
N ALA A 147 -6.05 2.96 20.43
CA ALA A 147 -7.31 3.02 19.69
C ALA A 147 -7.25 3.99 18.51
N GLU A 148 -6.48 5.07 18.64
CA GLU A 148 -6.24 6.04 17.57
C GLU A 148 -5.54 5.38 16.38
N SER A 149 -4.55 4.53 16.65
CA SER A 149 -3.82 3.82 15.61
C SER A 149 -4.67 2.76 14.92
N GLU A 150 -5.55 2.08 15.65
CA GLU A 150 -6.53 1.14 15.06
C GLU A 150 -7.53 1.88 14.17
N LEU A 151 -8.00 3.05 14.62
CA LEU A 151 -8.91 3.89 13.83
C LEU A 151 -8.25 4.36 12.53
N LEU A 152 -6.98 4.75 12.58
CA LEU A 152 -6.21 5.10 11.38
C LEU A 152 -6.01 3.92 10.45
N LEU A 153 -5.88 2.69 10.99
CA LEU A 153 -5.76 1.49 10.18
C LEU A 153 -7.03 1.32 9.34
N TYR A 154 -8.20 1.45 9.95
CA TYR A 154 -9.49 1.37 9.24
C TYR A 154 -9.66 2.46 8.19
N ILE A 155 -9.18 3.68 8.46
CA ILE A 155 -9.21 4.77 7.48
C ILE A 155 -8.29 4.46 6.30
N VAL A 156 -7.04 4.07 6.56
CA VAL A 156 -6.08 3.72 5.51
C VAL A 156 -6.59 2.55 4.69
N HIS A 157 -7.03 1.48 5.35
CA HIS A 157 -7.64 0.30 4.73
C HIS A 157 -8.83 0.68 3.84
N GLY A 158 -9.73 1.51 4.36
CA GLY A 158 -10.86 2.05 3.61
C GLY A 158 -10.45 2.83 2.37
N VAL A 159 -9.45 3.73 2.48
CA VAL A 159 -8.93 4.47 1.30
C VAL A 159 -8.32 3.51 0.28
N LEU A 160 -7.54 2.50 0.71
CA LEU A 160 -6.95 1.52 -0.20
C LEU A 160 -8.04 0.78 -0.99
N HIS A 161 -9.15 0.42 -0.36
CA HIS A 161 -10.32 -0.12 -1.06
C HIS A 161 -10.92 0.86 -2.08
N ILE A 162 -11.09 2.15 -1.71
CA ILE A 162 -11.60 3.16 -2.66
C ILE A 162 -10.67 3.26 -3.90
N THR A 163 -9.35 3.13 -3.71
CA THR A 163 -8.35 3.14 -4.79
C THR A 163 -8.28 1.84 -5.63
N GLY A 164 -9.18 0.89 -5.37
CA GLY A 164 -9.32 -0.35 -6.15
C GLY A 164 -8.49 -1.54 -5.65
N MET A 165 -7.95 -1.50 -4.43
CA MET A 165 -7.38 -2.70 -3.80
C MET A 165 -8.49 -3.56 -3.19
N ASP A 166 -8.25 -4.87 -3.11
CA ASP A 166 -9.14 -5.86 -2.51
C ASP A 166 -8.33 -6.76 -1.54
N ASP A 167 -9.00 -7.48 -0.66
CA ASP A 167 -8.40 -8.36 0.36
C ASP A 167 -9.10 -9.73 0.48
N HIS A 168 -9.96 -10.05 -0.48
CA HIS A 168 -10.67 -11.33 -0.57
C HIS A 168 -9.71 -12.52 -0.74
N GLU A 169 -8.74 -12.44 -1.65
CA GLU A 169 -7.76 -13.50 -1.87
C GLU A 169 -6.52 -13.34 -0.99
N PRO A 170 -5.85 -14.43 -0.57
CA PRO A 170 -4.65 -14.34 0.26
C PRO A 170 -3.50 -13.53 -0.35
N THR A 171 -3.38 -13.50 -1.69
CA THR A 171 -2.39 -12.67 -2.40
C THR A 171 -2.73 -11.20 -2.27
N ASP A 172 -3.98 -10.84 -2.56
CA ASP A 172 -4.46 -9.46 -2.57
C ASP A 172 -4.41 -8.88 -1.15
N ARG A 173 -4.80 -9.69 -0.15
CA ARG A 173 -4.65 -9.34 1.26
C ARG A 173 -3.21 -9.02 1.61
N ARG A 174 -2.24 -9.83 1.18
CA ARG A 174 -0.81 -9.56 1.46
C ARG A 174 -0.35 -8.27 0.80
N GLU A 175 -0.78 -7.99 -0.43
CA GLU A 175 -0.47 -6.74 -1.12
C GLU A 175 -1.07 -5.54 -0.39
N MET A 176 -2.32 -5.64 0.07
CA MET A 176 -2.98 -4.60 0.87
C MET A 176 -2.26 -4.39 2.21
N ARG A 177 -1.87 -5.45 2.91
CA ARG A 177 -1.09 -5.33 4.16
C ARG A 177 0.25 -4.62 3.94
N GLN A 178 0.95 -4.90 2.85
CA GLN A 178 2.18 -4.18 2.51
C GLN A 178 1.94 -2.69 2.22
N ALA A 179 0.82 -2.36 1.57
CA ALA A 179 0.42 -0.99 1.33
C ALA A 179 0.07 -0.26 2.64
N GLU A 180 -0.71 -0.88 3.53
CA GLU A 180 -1.03 -0.37 4.87
C GLU A 180 0.26 -0.09 5.65
N GLU A 181 1.19 -1.04 5.71
CA GLU A 181 2.48 -0.89 6.38
C GLU A 181 3.28 0.28 5.80
N SER A 182 3.34 0.38 4.47
CA SER A 182 4.05 1.44 3.77
C SER A 182 3.46 2.82 4.06
N VAL A 183 2.14 2.94 4.15
CA VAL A 183 1.46 4.19 4.50
C VAL A 183 1.72 4.55 5.95
N PHE A 184 1.61 3.61 6.89
CA PHE A 184 1.90 3.85 8.30
C PHE A 184 3.34 4.27 8.55
N LEU A 185 4.30 3.68 7.86
CA LEU A 185 5.71 4.08 7.93
C LEU A 185 5.91 5.54 7.47
N LYS A 186 5.20 5.97 6.41
CA LYS A 186 5.21 7.37 5.94
C LYS A 186 4.57 8.33 6.95
N LEU A 187 3.57 7.86 7.71
CA LEU A 187 2.95 8.61 8.82
C LEU A 187 3.84 8.63 10.09
N GLY A 188 4.95 7.89 10.10
CA GLY A 188 5.87 7.80 11.24
C GLY A 188 5.45 6.79 12.32
N ILE A 189 4.44 5.95 12.05
CA ILE A 189 3.93 4.94 12.98
C ILE A 189 4.68 3.63 12.70
N ARG A 190 5.49 3.18 13.66
CA ARG A 190 6.43 2.05 13.47
C ARG A 190 5.96 0.71 13.99
N GLU A 191 4.86 0.66 14.73
CA GLU A 191 4.45 -0.53 15.49
C GLU A 191 3.33 -1.34 14.77
N ILE A 192 3.35 -1.42 13.44
CA ILE A 192 2.30 -2.11 12.65
C ILE A 192 2.28 -3.63 12.88
N SER A 193 3.35 -4.22 13.43
CA SER A 193 3.52 -5.68 13.61
C SER A 193 2.50 -6.35 14.53
N ARG A 194 1.64 -5.57 15.21
CA ARG A 194 0.54 -6.07 16.04
C ARG A 194 -0.84 -5.82 15.42
N CYS A 195 -0.88 -5.13 14.28
CA CYS A 195 -2.10 -4.65 13.65
C CYS A 195 -2.59 -5.63 12.59
N GLY A 196 -3.91 -5.78 12.52
CA GLY A 196 -4.55 -6.49 11.43
C GLY A 196 -5.98 -6.83 11.79
N ALA A 197 -6.92 -6.44 10.92
CA ALA A 197 -8.29 -6.95 10.94
C ALA A 197 -8.33 -8.49 10.83
N ASP A 198 -7.24 -9.12 10.35
CA ASP A 198 -7.13 -10.56 10.12
C ASP A 198 -5.82 -11.19 10.63
N ILE A 199 -5.52 -11.14 11.94
CA ILE A 199 -4.60 -12.15 12.49
C ILE A 199 -5.35 -13.49 12.52
N GLN A 200 -5.46 -14.16 11.36
CA GLN A 200 -5.68 -15.60 11.36
C GLN A 200 -4.40 -16.22 11.95
N PRO A 201 -4.49 -17.05 13.00
CA PRO A 201 -3.33 -17.56 13.76
C PRO A 201 -2.41 -18.52 12.98
N GLU A 202 -2.49 -18.55 11.66
CA GLU A 202 -1.87 -19.53 10.78
C GLU A 202 -0.69 -19.02 9.95
N ASP A 203 -0.42 -17.70 9.93
CA ASP A 203 0.76 -17.13 9.25
C ASP A 203 2.02 -17.03 10.16
N SER A 204 1.98 -17.65 11.34
CA SER A 204 3.16 -17.87 12.19
C SER A 204 3.64 -19.32 12.09
N GLN A 205 4.28 -19.68 10.97
CA GLN A 205 5.05 -20.93 10.85
C GLN A 205 6.30 -20.76 9.98
#